data_AF-A0A645GC17-F1
#
_entry.id   AF-A0A645GC17-F1
#
_cell.length_a   1.000
_cell.length_b   1.000
_cell.length_c   1.000
_cell.angle_alpha   90.00
_cell.angle_beta   90.00
_cell.angle_gamma   90.00
#
_symmetry.space_group_name_H-M   'P 1'
#
loop_
_entity.id
_entity.type
_entity.pdbx_description
1 polymer ?
#
loop_
_entity_poly.entity_id
_entity_poly.type
_entity_poly.pdbx_seq_one_letter_code
_entity_poly.pdbx_strand_id
1 'polypeptide(L)' 'MGELPYSLAALNMTNVNMHIGMAKAMAEKKFQLIYDAVKMDPLTGAQLTLDQIDAMVAEMIEANKDYLTDFN' A
#
# COMPACT_ATOMS: atom_id res chain seq x y z
N MET A 1 25.83 -5.47 -11.49
CA MET A 1 24.95 -4.50 -10.80
C MET A 1 25.74 -3.92 -9.64
N GLY A 2 25.75 -2.59 -9.45
CA GLY A 2 26.44 -1.89 -8.35
C GLY A 2 25.46 -1.12 -7.45
N GLU A 3 25.94 -0.50 -6.36
CA GLU A 3 25.09 0.22 -5.42
C GLU A 3 24.54 1.53 -6.01
N LEU A 4 23.25 1.79 -5.78
CA LEU A 4 22.63 3.06 -6.11
C LEU A 4 23.17 4.15 -5.18
N PRO A 5 23.41 5.38 -5.68
CA PRO A 5 23.60 6.55 -4.82
C PRO A 5 22.46 6.67 -3.80
N TYR A 6 22.81 7.03 -2.56
CA TYR A 6 21.88 7.06 -1.43
C TYR A 6 20.56 7.79 -1.73
N SER A 7 20.62 8.96 -2.37
CA SER A 7 19.41 9.74 -2.68
C SER A 7 18.49 9.03 -3.67
N LEU A 8 19.02 8.29 -4.65
CA LEU A 8 18.23 7.52 -5.61
C LEU A 8 17.64 6.27 -4.96
N ALA A 9 18.40 5.61 -4.09
CA ALA A 9 17.89 4.50 -3.28
C ALA A 9 16.73 4.96 -2.38
N ALA A 10 16.89 6.09 -1.69
CA ALA A 10 15.84 6.67 -0.84
C ALA A 10 14.57 7.03 -1.64
N LEU A 11 14.72 7.66 -2.81
CA LEU A 11 13.60 7.98 -3.70
C LEU A 11 12.88 6.72 -4.20
N ASN A 12 13.61 5.66 -4.52
CA ASN A 12 12.98 4.40 -4.90
C ASN A 12 12.26 3.77 -3.71
N MET A 13 12.83 3.83 -2.51
CA MET A 13 12.19 3.25 -1.32
C MET A 13 10.89 3.95 -0.93
N THR A 14 10.70 5.25 -1.20
CA THR A 14 9.40 5.89 -0.95
C THR A 14 8.27 5.27 -1.78
N ASN A 15 8.57 4.73 -2.96
CA ASN A 15 7.60 4.03 -3.80
C ASN A 15 7.52 2.53 -3.46
N VAL A 16 8.67 1.89 -3.26
CA VAL A 16 8.75 0.43 -3.00
C VAL A 16 8.14 0.06 -1.65
N ASN A 17 8.19 0.94 -0.65
CA ASN A 17 7.66 0.65 0.68
C ASN A 17 6.16 0.32 0.68
N MET A 18 5.34 0.96 -0.18
CA MET A 18 3.93 0.60 -0.32
C MET A 18 3.78 -0.85 -0.80
N HIS A 19 4.54 -1.26 -1.80
CA HIS A 19 4.51 -2.64 -2.31
C HIS A 19 5.01 -3.66 -1.30
N ILE A 20 6.03 -3.34 -0.51
CA ILE A 20 6.46 -4.17 0.62
C ILE A 20 5.32 -4.33 1.63
N GLY A 21 4.61 -3.24 1.94
CA GLY A 21 3.42 -3.26 2.79
C GLY A 21 2.32 -4.17 2.24
N MET A 22 2.04 -4.10 0.94
CA MET A 22 1.06 -4.97 0.27
C MET A 22 1.46 -6.44 0.28
N ALA A 23 2.74 -6.75 0.05
CA ALA A 23 3.25 -8.12 0.17
C ALA A 23 3.09 -8.64 1.60
N LYS A 24 3.34 -7.79 2.60
CA LYS A 24 3.11 -8.12 4.01
C LYS A 24 1.62 -8.33 4.31
N ALA A 25 0.75 -7.49 3.77
CA ALA A 25 -0.70 -7.65 3.89
C ALA A 25 -1.17 -9.00 3.33
N MET A 26 -0.63 -9.41 2.18
CA MET A 26 -0.89 -10.72 1.57
C MET A 26 -0.36 -11.89 2.40
N ALA A 27 0.81 -11.75 3.02
CA ALA A 27 1.41 -12.78 3.86
C ALA A 27 0.66 -12.95 5.19
N GLU A 28 0.25 -11.85 5.81
CA GLU A 28 -0.44 -11.86 7.11
C GLU A 28 -1.96 -11.94 7.00
N LYS A 29 -2.52 -11.73 5.80
CA LYS A 29 -3.97 -11.74 5.53
C LYS A 29 -4.75 -10.78 6.42
N LYS A 30 -4.27 -9.53 6.53
CA LYS A 30 -4.88 -8.47 7.36
C LYS A 30 -5.26 -7.25 6.52
N PHE A 31 -6.51 -6.83 6.60
CA PHE A 31 -6.98 -5.62 5.91
C PHE A 31 -6.26 -4.36 6.38
N GLN A 32 -5.98 -4.22 7.68
CA GLN A 32 -5.29 -3.04 8.23
C GLN A 32 -3.98 -2.73 7.49
N LEU A 33 -3.21 -3.76 7.11
CA LEU A 33 -1.95 -3.58 6.39
C LEU A 33 -2.14 -3.03 4.97
N ILE A 34 -3.29 -3.31 4.33
CA ILE A 34 -3.66 -2.71 3.04
C ILE A 34 -3.90 -1.21 3.24
N TYR A 35 -4.72 -0.83 4.22
CA TYR A 35 -4.99 0.59 4.53
C TYR A 35 -3.70 1.35 4.83
N ASP A 36 -2.83 0.80 5.68
CA ASP A 36 -1.56 1.43 6.04
C ASP A 36 -0.62 1.58 4.84
N ALA A 37 -0.56 0.57 3.95
CA ALA A 37 0.27 0.60 2.77
C ALA A 37 -0.20 1.66 1.75
N VAL A 38 -1.51 1.78 1.52
CA VAL A 38 -2.06 2.79 0.60
C VAL A 38 -1.85 4.20 1.14
N LYS A 39 -1.94 4.41 2.46
CA LYS A 39 -1.62 5.70 3.10
C LYS A 39 -0.16 6.13 2.90
N MET A 40 0.74 5.17 2.68
CA MET A 40 2.16 5.42 2.42
C MET A 40 2.48 5.60 0.92
N ASP A 41 1.52 5.41 0.02
CA ASP A 41 1.72 5.61 -1.41
C ASP A 41 1.88 7.11 -1.74
N PRO A 42 3.02 7.56 -2.32
CA PRO A 42 3.28 8.97 -2.54
C PRO A 42 2.27 9.66 -3.45
N LEU A 43 1.74 8.95 -4.46
CA LEU A 43 0.74 9.50 -5.37
C LEU A 43 -0.60 9.64 -4.67
N THR A 44 -1.03 8.59 -3.96
CA THR A 44 -2.30 8.59 -3.24
C THR A 44 -2.33 9.67 -2.17
N GLY A 45 -1.29 9.76 -1.34
CA GLY A 45 -1.17 10.78 -0.30
C GLY A 45 -1.05 12.22 -0.83
N ALA A 46 -0.67 12.40 -2.10
CA ALA A 46 -0.66 13.70 -2.76
C ALA A 46 -2.04 14.15 -3.27
N GLN A 47 -2.99 13.22 -3.44
CA GLN A 47 -4.31 13.49 -4.05
C GLN A 47 -5.46 13.44 -3.07
N LEU A 48 -5.35 12.63 -2.01
CA LEU A 48 -6.46 12.29 -1.12
C LEU A 48 -6.13 12.59 0.34
N THR A 49 -7.15 12.93 1.13
CA THR A 49 -7.06 12.95 2.60
C THR A 49 -7.07 11.52 3.15
N LEU A 50 -6.64 11.33 4.40
CA LEU A 50 -6.66 10.00 5.04
C LEU A 50 -8.07 9.37 5.05
N ASP A 51 -9.11 10.16 5.29
CA ASP A 51 -10.49 9.67 5.28
C ASP A 51 -10.94 9.25 3.88
N GLN A 52 -10.53 9.99 2.84
CA GLN A 52 -10.80 9.64 1.44
C GLN A 52 -10.05 8.37 1.03
N ILE A 53 -8.82 8.18 1.53
CA ILE A 53 -8.06 6.95 1.31
C ILE A 53 -8.78 5.76 1.95
N ASP A 54 -9.25 5.89 3.18
CA ASP A 54 -9.97 4.83 3.86
C ASP A 54 -11.26 4.46 3.13
N ALA A 55 -12.03 5.45 2.65
CA ALA A 55 -13.21 5.20 1.83
C ALA A 55 -12.87 4.49 0.50
N MET A 56 -11.85 4.98 -0.22
CA MET A 56 -11.41 4.39 -1.49
C MET A 56 -10.96 2.94 -1.32
N VAL A 57 -10.19 2.65 -0.27
CA VAL A 57 -9.70 1.29 0.01
C VAL A 57 -10.86 0.36 0.39
N ALA A 58 -11.82 0.84 1.18
CA ALA A 58 -13.01 0.06 1.53
C ALA A 58 -13.83 -0.31 0.28
N GLU A 59 -14.04 0.65 -0.63
CA GLU A 59 -14.74 0.41 -1.91
C GLU A 59 -13.99 -0.62 -2.78
N MET A 60 -12.66 -0.50 -2.87
CA MET A 60 -11.83 -1.46 -3.62
C MET A 60 -11.88 -2.87 -3.00
N ILE A 61 -11.86 -2.99 -1.67
CA ILE A 61 -11.95 -4.28 -0.99
C ILE A 61 -13.31 -4.91 -1.25
N GLU A 62 -14.40 -4.17 -1.10
CA GLU A 62 -15.75 -4.70 -1.33
C GLU A 62 -15.92 -5.17 -2.80
N ALA A 63 -15.45 -4.37 -3.76
CA ALA A 63 -15.50 -4.72 -5.17
C ALA A 63 -14.67 -5.96 -5.53
N ASN A 64 -13.66 -6.31 -4.72
CA ASN A 64 -12.75 -7.44 -4.95
C ASN A 64 -12.86 -8.53 -3.88
N LYS A 65 -13.92 -8.52 -3.06
CA LYS A 65 -14.12 -9.41 -1.91
C LYS A 65 -13.92 -10.88 -2.26
N ASP A 66 -14.37 -11.30 -3.44
CA ASP A 66 -14.26 -12.70 -3.90
C ASP A 66 -12.81 -13.17 -4.07
N TYR A 67 -11.86 -12.25 -4.25
CA TYR A 67 -10.42 -12.55 -4.33
C TYR A 67 -9.70 -12.46 -2.97
N LEU A 68 -10.38 -11.90 -1.95
CA LEU A 68 -9.83 -11.61 -0.62
C LEU A 68 -10.48 -12.47 0.46
N THR A 69 -11.03 -13.64 0.11
CA THR A 69 -11.76 -14.52 1.01
C THR A 69 -10.96 -14.98 2.23
N ASP A 70 -9.63 -15.07 2.11
CA ASP A 70 -8.74 -15.49 3.19
C ASP A 70 -8.27 -14.33 4.08
N PHE A 71 -8.68 -13.08 3.81
CA PHE A 71 -8.30 -11.90 4.58
C PHE A 71 -9.21 -11.66 5.79
N ASN A 72 -8.60 -11.16 6.87
CA ASN A 72 -9.24 -10.79 8.13
C ASN A 72 -9.14 -9.30 8.42
#